data_AF-A0A812MCU5-F1
#
_entry.id   AF-A0A812MCU5-F1
#
_cell.length_a   1.000
_cell.length_b   1.000
_cell.length_c   1.000
_cell.angle_alpha   90.00
_cell.angle_beta   90.00
_cell.angle_gamma   90.00
#
_symmetry.space_group_name_H-M   'P 1'
#
loop_
_entity.id
_entity.type
_entity.pdbx_description
1 polymer ?
#
loop_
_entity_poly.entity_id
_entity_poly.type
_entity_poly.pdbx_seq_one_letter_code
_entity_poly.pdbx_strand_id
1 'polypeptide(L)'
;MMAAVGAVVQHYVKFPGFDSVPAGLGAVEVPPGTYGFAALFAVSGLLELGAWTEDPSKEPGNFGDPAGLGQYTLEMRNREINNGRMAMFAAIGIIAANVYTGKDAIEQFGLA
;
A
#
# COMPACT_ATOMS: atom_id res chain seq x y z
N MET A 1 -0.63 -1.74 -5.68
CA MET A 1 0.57 -2.57 -5.38
C MET A 1 1.00 -2.41 -3.92
N MET A 2 1.33 -1.20 -3.46
CA MET A 2 1.84 -0.96 -2.10
C MET A 2 0.92 -1.44 -0.97
N ALA A 3 -0.41 -1.37 -1.15
CA ALA A 3 -1.36 -1.88 -0.17
C ALA A 3 -1.20 -3.39 0.10
N ALA A 4 -1.02 -4.22 -0.93
CA ALA A 4 -0.83 -5.66 -0.77
C ALA A 4 0.50 -5.99 -0.08
N VAL A 5 1.57 -5.24 -0.41
CA VAL A 5 2.88 -5.39 0.24
C VAL A 5 2.79 -5.00 1.72
N GLY A 6 2.20 -3.84 2.02
CA GLY A 6 2.01 -3.37 3.39
C GLY A 6 1.17 -4.37 4.22
N ALA A 7 0.15 -4.97 3.61
CA ALA A 7 -0.70 -5.96 4.28
C ALA A 7 0.05 -7.25 4.68
N VAL A 8 1.13 -7.60 3.99
CA VAL A 8 2.01 -8.71 4.34
C VAL A 8 3.10 -8.27 5.34
N VAL A 9 3.71 -7.10 5.13
CA VAL A 9 4.81 -6.60 5.96
C VAL A 9 4.36 -6.28 7.38
N GLN A 10 3.13 -5.79 7.57
CA GLN A 10 2.58 -5.43 8.90
C GLN A 10 2.59 -6.58 9.92
N HIS A 11 2.61 -7.84 9.45
CA HIS A 11 2.69 -9.00 10.32
C HIS A 11 4.08 -9.14 10.95
N TYR A 12 5.14 -8.80 10.20
CA TYR A 12 6.53 -8.99 10.62
C TYR A 12 7.17 -7.76 11.25
N VAL A 13 6.79 -6.56 10.80
CA VAL A 13 7.42 -5.30 11.24
C VAL A 13 6.34 -4.37 11.77
N LYS A 14 6.39 -4.12 13.09
CA LYS A 14 5.62 -3.05 13.74
C LYS A 14 6.51 -1.85 14.02
N PHE A 15 5.96 -0.66 13.88
CA PHE A 15 6.68 0.56 14.24
C PHE A 15 6.81 0.68 15.76
N PRO A 16 7.94 1.16 16.28
CA PRO A 16 8.12 1.37 17.71
C PRO A 16 7.04 2.33 18.23
N GLY A 17 6.23 1.87 19.20
CA GLY A 17 5.05 2.60 19.70
C GLY A 17 3.70 2.16 19.13
N PHE A 18 3.67 1.20 18.20
CA PHE A 18 2.45 0.61 17.63
C PHE A 18 2.30 -0.90 17.96
N ASP A 19 3.00 -1.38 18.99
CA ASP A 19 3.05 -2.81 19.32
C ASP A 19 1.68 -3.39 19.71
N SER A 20 0.81 -2.55 20.28
CA SER A 20 -0.57 -2.89 20.68
C SER A 20 -1.58 -2.90 19.53
N VAL A 21 -1.17 -2.54 18.31
CA VAL A 21 -2.08 -2.52 17.15
C VAL A 21 -2.14 -3.93 16.52
N PRO A 22 -3.34 -4.48 16.27
CA PRO A 22 -3.49 -5.77 15.60
C PRO A 22 -3.06 -5.66 14.13
N ALA A 23 -2.42 -6.71 13.60
CA ALA A 23 -2.13 -6.80 12.18
C ALA A 23 -3.44 -7.06 11.41
N GLY A 24 -3.63 -6.40 10.26
CA GLY A 24 -4.85 -6.53 9.45
C GLY A 24 -5.68 -5.26 9.40
N LEU A 25 -6.91 -5.37 8.89
CA LEU A 25 -7.79 -4.21 8.67
C LEU A 25 -8.21 -3.49 9.97
N GLY A 26 -8.26 -4.22 11.08
CA GLY A 26 -8.55 -3.66 12.39
C GLY A 26 -7.49 -2.66 12.90
N ALA A 27 -6.33 -2.56 12.24
CA ALA A 27 -5.29 -1.61 12.59
C ALA A 27 -5.75 -0.14 12.51
N VAL A 28 -6.75 0.16 11.68
CA VAL A 28 -7.27 1.52 11.50
C VAL A 28 -8.18 1.95 12.66
N GLU A 29 -8.83 0.98 13.33
CA GLU A 29 -9.87 1.23 14.34
C GLU A 29 -9.33 1.30 15.77
N VAL A 30 -8.10 0.81 16.00
CA VAL A 30 -7.50 0.75 17.34
C VAL A 30 -6.56 1.94 17.57
N PRO A 31 -6.73 2.74 18.63
CA PRO A 31 -5.73 3.73 19.05
C PRO A 31 -4.45 3.01 19.53
N PRO A 32 -3.23 3.36 19.08
CA PRO A 32 -2.79 4.58 18.37
C PRO A 32 -2.85 4.54 16.83
N GLY A 33 -3.26 3.43 16.21
CA GLY A 33 -3.38 3.24 14.76
C GLY A 33 -4.28 4.26 14.07
N THR A 34 -5.39 4.66 14.71
CA THR A 34 -6.30 5.68 14.17
C THR A 34 -5.63 7.05 13.97
N TYR A 35 -4.77 7.47 14.91
CA TYR A 35 -4.01 8.72 14.77
C TYR A 35 -2.97 8.62 13.66
N GLY A 36 -2.31 7.45 13.54
CA GLY A 36 -1.38 7.16 12.45
C GLY A 36 -2.06 7.20 11.08
N PHE A 37 -3.25 6.63 10.96
CA PHE A 37 -4.05 6.68 9.73
C PHE A 37 -4.47 8.11 9.37
N ALA A 38 -4.96 8.89 10.34
CA ALA A 38 -5.33 10.28 10.11
C ALA A 38 -4.13 11.13 9.66
N ALA A 39 -2.97 10.93 10.28
CA ALA A 39 -1.73 11.61 9.87
C ALA A 39 -1.29 11.19 8.46
N LEU A 40 -1.30 9.89 8.15
CA LEU A 40 -0.98 9.38 6.81
C LEU A 40 -1.92 9.92 5.74
N PHE A 41 -3.23 9.99 6.03
CA PHE A 41 -4.22 10.56 5.12
C PHE A 41 -3.94 12.04 4.86
N ALA A 42 -3.65 12.82 5.91
CA ALA A 42 -3.32 14.23 5.78
C ALA A 42 -2.04 14.46 4.98
N VAL A 43 -0.97 13.70 5.27
CA VAL A 43 0.30 13.77 4.54
C VAL A 43 0.11 13.36 3.08
N SER A 44 -0.62 12.28 2.80
CA SER A 44 -0.92 11.84 1.44
C SER A 44 -1.70 12.90 0.67
N GLY A 45 -2.68 13.53 1.30
CA GLY A 45 -3.44 14.62 0.68
C GLY A 45 -2.58 15.86 0.38
N LEU A 46 -1.68 16.23 1.28
CA LEU A 46 -0.73 17.33 1.06
C LEU A 46 0.26 17.03 -0.09
N LEU A 47 0.76 15.79 -0.18
CA LEU A 47 1.67 15.39 -1.24
C LEU A 47 0.99 15.35 -2.61
N GLU A 48 -0.24 14.82 -2.67
CA GLU A 48 -1.05 14.77 -3.90
C GLU A 48 -1.39 16.18 -4.41
N LEU A 49 -1.84 17.08 -3.51
CA LEU A 49 -2.26 18.42 -3.88
C LEU A 49 -1.09 19.39 -4.12
N GLY A 50 0.09 19.12 -3.54
CA GLY A 50 1.23 20.03 -3.57
C GLY A 50 2.40 19.59 -4.44
N ALA A 51 2.95 18.39 -4.19
CA ALA A 51 4.21 17.94 -4.78
C ALA A 51 4.03 17.09 -6.04
N TRP A 52 2.93 16.34 -6.12
CA TRP A 52 2.60 15.42 -7.22
C TRP A 52 1.27 15.74 -7.89
N THR A 53 1.01 17.04 -8.11
CA THR A 53 -0.17 17.45 -8.86
C THR A 53 -0.13 16.87 -10.28
N GLU A 54 -1.20 16.20 -10.70
CA GLU A 54 -1.33 15.69 -12.06
C GLU A 54 -1.31 16.83 -13.08
N ASP A 55 -0.39 16.73 -14.05
CA ASP A 55 -0.33 17.63 -15.18
C ASP A 55 -0.96 16.93 -16.40
N PRO A 56 -2.05 17.46 -16.98
CA PRO A 56 -2.72 16.87 -18.14
C PRO A 56 -1.83 16.72 -19.37
N SER A 57 -0.70 17.44 -19.42
CA SER A 57 0.26 17.38 -20.52
C SER A 57 1.25 16.22 -20.44
N LYS A 58 1.28 15.49 -19.31
CA LYS A 58 2.20 14.37 -19.07
C LYS A 58 1.46 13.04 -19.07
N GLU A 59 2.15 11.98 -19.47
CA GLU A 59 1.58 10.64 -19.37
C GLU A 59 1.30 10.28 -17.89
N PRO A 60 0.15 9.65 -17.58
CA PRO A 60 -0.19 9.25 -16.22
C PRO A 60 0.94 8.46 -15.57
N GLY A 61 1.37 8.91 -14.38
CA GLY A 61 2.48 8.31 -13.62
C GLY A 61 3.88 8.82 -13.98
N ASN A 62 4.02 9.79 -14.89
CA ASN A 62 5.32 10.40 -15.21
C ASN A 62 5.61 11.62 -14.30
N PHE A 63 6.04 11.36 -13.07
CA PHE A 63 6.47 12.38 -12.10
C PHE A 63 7.99 12.68 -12.16
N GLY A 64 8.66 12.27 -13.23
CA GLY A 64 10.11 12.30 -13.35
C GLY A 64 10.75 11.01 -12.82
N ASP A 65 11.96 10.71 -13.29
CA ASP A 65 12.78 9.59 -12.81
C ASP A 65 13.80 10.12 -11.78
N PRO A 66 13.48 10.14 -10.49
CA PRO A 66 14.41 10.62 -9.45
C PRO A 66 15.64 9.71 -9.29
N ALA A 67 15.59 8.48 -9.83
CA ALA A 67 16.69 7.52 -9.77
C ALA A 67 17.56 7.53 -11.04
N GLY A 68 17.16 8.27 -12.09
CA GLY A 68 17.91 8.44 -13.34
C GLY A 68 18.21 7.12 -14.07
N LEU A 69 17.44 6.07 -13.82
CA LEU A 69 17.68 4.73 -14.35
C LEU A 69 17.30 4.60 -15.83
N GLY A 70 16.58 5.57 -16.40
CA GLY A 70 16.28 5.60 -17.84
C GLY A 70 15.44 4.41 -18.31
N GLN A 71 14.68 3.79 -17.39
CA GLN A 71 13.91 2.57 -17.62
C GLN A 71 12.50 2.81 -18.14
N TYR A 72 12.23 3.99 -18.71
CA TYR A 72 10.93 4.34 -19.30
C TYR A 72 10.72 3.68 -20.68
N THR A 73 10.94 2.38 -20.76
CA THR A 73 10.72 1.58 -21.97
C THR A 73 9.32 0.99 -21.96
N LEU A 74 8.73 0.82 -23.16
CA LEU A 74 7.41 0.20 -23.35
C LEU A 74 7.31 -1.19 -22.70
N GLU A 75 8.40 -1.95 -22.71
CA GLU A 75 8.47 -3.28 -22.11
C GLU A 75 8.31 -3.24 -20.59
N MET A 76 8.98 -2.30 -19.91
CA MET A 76 8.87 -2.16 -18.45
C MET A 76 7.47 -1.70 -18.03
N ARG A 77 6.86 -0.77 -18.78
CA ARG A 77 5.48 -0.30 -18.52
C ARG A 77 4.46 -1.43 -18.63
N ASN A 78 4.59 -2.27 -19.66
CA ASN A 78 3.71 -3.42 -19.84
C ASN A 78 3.86 -4.45 -18.70
N ARG A 79 5.09 -4.65 -18.21
CA ARG A 79 5.34 -5.50 -17.02
C ARG A 79 4.73 -4.90 -15.75
N GLU A 80 4.90 -3.59 -15.54
CA GLU A 80 4.35 -2.89 -14.38
C GLU A 80 2.83 -2.96 -14.35
N ILE A 81 2.14 -2.74 -15.48
CA ILE A 81 0.68 -2.86 -15.56
C ILE A 81 0.20 -4.28 -15.22
N ASN A 82 0.88 -5.32 -15.72
CA ASN A 82 0.51 -6.70 -15.44
C ASN A 82 0.69 -7.04 -13.96
N ASN A 83 1.79 -6.60 -13.35
CA ASN A 83 2.02 -6.75 -11.90
C ASN A 83 1.01 -5.94 -11.08
N GLY A 84 0.65 -4.74 -11.56
CA GLY A 84 -0.37 -3.88 -10.97
C GLY A 84 -1.72 -4.56 -10.91
N ARG A 85 -2.15 -5.19 -12.01
CA ARG A 85 -3.40 -5.97 -12.09
C ARG A 85 -3.41 -7.14 -11.10
N MET A 86 -2.34 -7.92 -11.08
CA MET A 86 -2.18 -9.02 -10.11
C MET A 86 -2.24 -8.51 -8.66
N ALA A 87 -1.59 -7.38 -8.38
CA ALA A 87 -1.59 -6.80 -7.05
C ALA A 87 -2.97 -6.25 -6.63
N MET A 88 -3.80 -5.77 -7.57
CA MET A 88 -5.18 -5.37 -7.27
C MET A 88 -6.01 -6.59 -6.85
N PHE A 89 -5.90 -7.71 -7.57
CA PHE A 89 -6.56 -8.96 -7.18
C PHE A 89 -6.07 -9.48 -5.83
N ALA A 90 -4.75 -9.43 -5.58
CA ALA A 90 -4.18 -9.83 -4.30
C ALA A 90 -4.70 -8.97 -3.15
N ALA A 91 -4.75 -7.64 -3.32
CA ALA A 91 -5.27 -6.73 -2.29
C ALA A 91 -6.74 -7.03 -1.95
N ILE A 92 -7.59 -7.21 -2.97
CA ILE A 92 -9.01 -7.54 -2.76
C ILE A 92 -9.14 -8.90 -2.05
N GLY A 93 -8.34 -9.90 -2.45
CA GLY A 93 -8.33 -11.22 -1.80
C GLY A 93 -7.94 -11.14 -0.32
N ILE A 94 -6.88 -10.40 0.00
CA ILE A 94 -6.42 -10.19 1.39
C ILE A 94 -7.51 -9.51 2.22
N ILE A 95 -8.16 -8.48 1.67
CA ILE A 95 -9.25 -7.75 2.34
C ILE A 95 -10.44 -8.67 2.58
N ALA A 96 -10.92 -9.38 1.56
CA ALA A 96 -12.06 -10.27 1.66
C ALA A 96 -11.82 -11.39 2.69
N ALA A 97 -10.62 -11.97 2.69
CA ALA A 97 -10.24 -13.00 3.64
C ALA A 97 -10.05 -12.46 5.06
N ASN A 98 -9.53 -11.24 5.23
CA ASN A 98 -9.48 -10.56 6.54
C ASN A 98 -10.88 -10.36 7.11
N VAL A 99 -11.83 -9.86 6.30
CA VAL A 99 -13.21 -9.63 6.74
C VAL A 99 -13.93 -10.93 7.10
N TYR A 100 -13.69 -12.01 6.35
CA TYR A 100 -14.35 -13.29 6.58
C TYR A 100 -13.75 -14.07 7.75
N THR A 101 -12.43 -14.08 7.90
CA THR A 101 -11.73 -14.94 8.88
C THR A 101 -11.28 -14.20 10.14
N GLY A 102 -11.18 -12.88 10.08
CA GLY A 102 -10.59 -12.05 11.14
C GLY A 102 -9.08 -12.18 11.28
N LYS A 103 -8.42 -12.96 10.40
CA LYS A 103 -6.97 -13.21 10.41
C LYS A 103 -6.23 -12.29 9.47
N ASP A 104 -5.00 -11.94 9.81
CA ASP A 104 -4.15 -11.14 8.93
C ASP A 104 -3.71 -11.91 7.68
N ALA A 105 -3.03 -11.22 6.76
CA ALA A 105 -2.66 -11.78 5.46
C ALA A 105 -1.74 -13.01 5.55
N ILE A 106 -0.90 -13.11 6.59
CA ILE A 106 0.05 -14.21 6.78
C ILE A 106 -0.56 -15.34 7.61
N GLU A 107 -1.33 -15.01 8.64
CA GLU A 107 -2.06 -15.96 9.47
C GLU A 107 -3.05 -16.82 8.65
N GLN A 108 -3.53 -16.31 7.51
CA GLN A 108 -4.35 -17.08 6.57
C GLN A 108 -3.60 -18.27 5.94
N PHE A 109 -2.28 -18.19 5.81
CA PHE A 109 -1.45 -19.29 5.32
C PHE A 109 -1.12 -20.32 6.41
N GLY A 110 -1.61 -20.15 7.64
CA GLY A 110 -1.34 -21.04 8.77
C GLY A 110 0.07 -20.89 9.33
N LEU A 111 0.77 -19.81 8.95
CA LEU A 111 2.03 -19.39 9.53
C LEU A 111 1.70 -18.49 10.72
N ALA A 112 2.19 -18.87 11.91
CA ALA A 112 2.01 -18.19 13.18
C ALA A 112 3.39 -17.87 13.78
#